data_AF-A0A956IIN7-F1
#
_entry.id   AF-A0A956IIN7-F1
#
_cell.length_a   1.000
_cell.length_b   1.000
_cell.length_c   1.000
_cell.angle_alpha   90.00
_cell.angle_beta   90.00
_cell.angle_gamma   90.00
#
_symmetry.space_group_name_H-M   'P 1'
#
loop_
_entity.id
_entity.type
_entity.pdbx_description
1 polymer ?
#
loop_
_entity_poly.entity_id
_entity_poly.type
_entity_poly.pdbx_seq_one_letter_code
_entity_poly.pdbx_strand_id
1 'polypeptide(L)' 'MVSNTQQTFRIRKNRHKKAGAQRKKLMSRRGTPTFPVHPAGYDPKAADAKPQNTAES' A
#
# COMPACT_ATOMS: atom_id res chain seq x y z
N MET A 1 17.57 26.30 -27.02
CA MET A 1 17.68 24.86 -26.72
C MET A 1 18.14 24.69 -25.28
N VAL A 2 17.55 23.75 -24.54
CA VAL A 2 18.03 23.36 -23.20
C VAL A 2 19.26 22.47 -23.37
N SER A 3 20.32 22.66 -22.58
CA SER A 3 21.51 21.81 -22.69
C SER A 3 21.19 20.35 -22.33
N ASN A 4 21.86 19.40 -22.98
CA ASN A 4 21.66 17.96 -22.73
C ASN A 4 21.84 17.61 -21.24
N THR A 5 22.73 18.30 -20.53
CA THR A 5 22.94 18.14 -19.09
C THR A 5 21.70 18.54 -18.28
N GLN A 6 21.07 19.67 -18.60
CA GLN A 6 19.85 20.10 -17.94
C GLN A 6 18.67 19.16 -18.26
N GLN A 7 18.59 18.66 -19.49
CA GLN A 7 17.55 17.72 -19.91
C GLN A 7 17.65 16.39 -19.15
N THR A 8 18.84 15.78 -19.11
CA THR A 8 19.08 14.51 -18.42
C THR A 8 18.89 14.63 -16.91
N PHE A 9 19.33 15.74 -16.30
CA PHE A 9 19.09 16.03 -14.89
C PHE A 9 17.60 16.11 -14.57
N ARG A 10 16.81 16.84 -15.37
CA ARG A 10 15.34 16.91 -15.22
C ARG A 10 14.68 15.54 -15.35
N ILE A 11 15.09 14.74 -16.33
CA ILE A 11 14.57 13.38 -16.52
C ILE A 11 14.86 12.52 -15.28
N ARG A 12 16.08 12.57 -14.75
CA ARG A 12 16.49 11.78 -13.58
C ARG A 12 15.69 12.18 -12.32
N LYS A 13 15.51 13.49 -12.08
CA LYS A 13 14.67 14.02 -11.00
C LYS A 13 13.21 13.55 -11.10
N ASN A 14 12.65 13.58 -12.31
CA ASN A 14 11.27 13.14 -12.56
C ASN A 14 11.10 11.63 -12.32
N ARG A 15 12.05 10.81 -12.79
CA ARG A 15 12.03 9.36 -12.56
C ARG A 15 12.11 9.03 -11.06
N HIS A 16 13.00 9.69 -10.33
CA HIS A 16 13.13 9.50 -8.88
C HIS A 16 11.82 9.85 -8.13
N LYS A 17 11.21 11.00 -8.46
CA LYS A 17 9.92 11.41 -7.88
C LYS A 17 8.81 10.40 -8.19
N LYS A 18 8.72 9.93 -9.43
CA LYS A 18 7.70 8.95 -9.87
C LYS A 18 7.88 7.61 -9.16
N ALA A 19 9.12 7.12 -9.04
CA ALA A 19 9.43 5.87 -8.34
C ALA A 19 9.02 5.92 -6.86
N GLY A 20 9.33 7.02 -6.16
CA GLY A 20 8.92 7.21 -4.76
C GLY A 20 7.40 7.21 -4.58
N ALA A 21 6.66 7.94 -5.44
CA ALA A 21 5.20 7.99 -5.40
C ALA A 21 4.56 6.62 -5.67
N GLN A 22 5.08 5.87 -6.65
CA GLN A 22 4.61 4.52 -6.95
C GLN A 22 4.89 3.55 -5.80
N ARG A 23 6.08 3.61 -5.19
CA ARG A 23 6.44 2.77 -4.03
C ARG A 23 5.51 3.04 -2.85
N LYS A 24 5.23 4.30 -2.52
CA LYS A 24 4.28 4.66 -1.46
C LYS A 24 2.90 4.05 -1.74
N LYS A 25 2.34 4.27 -2.94
CA LYS A 25 1.03 3.74 -3.32
C LYS A 25 0.97 2.21 -3.25
N LEU A 26 2.04 1.53 -3.70
CA LEU A 26 2.15 0.08 -3.66
C LEU A 26 2.22 -0.44 -2.22
N MET A 27 3.01 0.19 -1.34
CA MET A 27 3.10 -0.21 0.07
C MET A 27 1.77 0.02 0.81
N SER A 28 1.09 1.15 0.56
CA SER A 28 -0.24 1.38 1.12
C SER A 28 -1.27 0.33 0.69
N ARG A 29 -1.17 -0.18 -0.54
CA ARG A 29 -2.06 -1.23 -1.07
C ARG A 29 -1.65 -2.65 -0.66
N ARG A 30 -0.37 -2.87 -0.34
CA ARG A 30 0.20 -4.16 0.09
C ARG A 30 0.05 -4.42 1.61
N GLY A 31 -0.62 -3.54 2.35
CA GLY A 31 -0.95 -3.78 3.76
C GLY A 31 -1.95 -4.92 3.93
N THR A 32 -2.66 -4.92 5.05
CA THR A 32 -3.75 -5.88 5.30
C THR A 32 -4.79 -5.82 4.19
N PRO A 33 -5.20 -6.97 3.61
CA PRO A 33 -6.28 -7.01 2.64
C PRO A 33 -7.54 -6.35 3.21
N THR A 34 -8.30 -5.67 2.36
CA THR A 34 -9.55 -4.99 2.75
C THR A 34 -10.57 -5.97 3.32
N PHE A 35 -10.54 -7.22 2.85
CA PHE A 35 -11.32 -8.30 3.42
C PHE A 35 -10.52 -9.01 4.51
N PRO A 36 -11.14 -9.33 5.67
CA PRO A 36 -10.51 -10.17 6.67
C PRO A 36 -10.28 -11.56 6.05
N VAL A 37 -9.04 -11.85 5.69
CA VAL A 37 -8.63 -13.19 5.28
C VAL A 37 -8.39 -13.98 6.55
N HIS A 38 -9.37 -14.79 6.92
CA HIS A 38 -9.22 -15.76 7.99
C HIS A 38 -8.37 -16.91 7.45
N PRO A 39 -7.14 -17.14 7.95
CA PRO A 39 -6.36 -18.30 7.55
C PRO A 39 -7.13 -19.59 7.90
N ALA A 40 -6.88 -20.68 7.16
CA ALA A 40 -7.53 -21.96 7.44
C ALA A 40 -7.27 -22.39 8.89
N GLY A 41 -8.34 -22.67 9.65
CA GLY A 41 -8.29 -23.00 11.09
C GLY A 41 -8.49 -21.82 12.04
N TYR A 42 -8.78 -20.62 11.54
CA TYR A 42 -9.15 -19.48 12.39
C TYR A 42 -10.50 -19.70 13.06
N ASP A 43 -10.51 -19.75 14.40
CA ASP A 43 -11.72 -19.82 15.22
C ASP A 43 -12.16 -18.40 15.63
N PRO A 44 -13.32 -17.90 15.16
CA PRO A 44 -13.83 -16.58 15.53
C PRO A 44 -14.25 -16.47 17.00
N LYS A 45 -14.31 -17.58 17.75
CA LYS A 45 -14.64 -17.62 19.18
C LYS A 45 -13.41 -17.80 20.07
N ALA A 46 -12.21 -17.83 19.51
CA ALA A 46 -10.99 -17.93 20.30
C ALA A 46 -10.83 -16.72 21.24
N ALA A 47 -10.20 -16.93 22.40
CA ALA A 47 -10.05 -15.88 23.42
C ALA A 47 -9.22 -14.67 22.94
N ASP A 48 -8.39 -14.86 21.92
CA ASP A 48 -7.55 -13.85 21.28
C ASP A 48 -8.20 -13.22 20.02
N ALA A 49 -9.39 -13.68 19.62
CA ALA A 49 -10.10 -13.15 18.47
C ALA A 49 -10.65 -11.74 18.74
N LYS A 50 -10.61 -10.86 17.72
CA LYS A 50 -11.26 -9.55 17.81
C LYS A 50 -12.79 -9.72 17.88
N PRO A 51 -13.49 -8.99 18.77
CA PRO A 51 -14.94 -9.06 18.83
C PRO A 51 -15.54 -8.56 17.51
N GLN A 52 -16.45 -9.36 16.93
CA GLN A 52 -17.24 -8.94 15.78
C GLN A 52 -18.22 -7.87 16.27
N ASN A 53 -18.00 -6.61 15.88
CA ASN A 53 -18.98 -5.56 16.08
C ASN A 53 -20.15 -5.81 15.12
N THR A 54 -21.22 -6.42 15.63
CA THR A 54 -22.53 -6.48 14.98
C THR A 54 -23.13 -5.08 14.98
N ALA A 55 -22.86 -4.29 13.95
CA ALA A 55 -23.44 -2.96 13.78
C ALA A 55 -24.33 -2.92 12.54
N GLU A 56 -25.44 -3.66 12.57
CA GLU A 56 -26.58 -3.48 11.66
C GLU A 56 -27.89 -3.83 12.40
N SER A 57 -28.73 -2.82 12.62
CA SER A 57 -30.19 -2.88 12.80
C SER A 57 -30.80 -1.63 12.18
#